data_AF-A0ABD6AD38-F1
#
_entry.id   AF-A0ABD6AD38-F1
#
_cell.length_a   1.000
_cell.length_b   1.000
_cell.length_c   1.000
_cell.angle_alpha   90.00
_cell.angle_beta   90.00
_cell.angle_gamma   90.00
#
_symmetry.space_group_name_H-M   'P 1'
#
loop_
_entity.id
_entity.type
_entity.pdbx_description
1 polymer ?
#
loop_
_entity_poly.entity_id
_entity_poly.type
_entity_poly.pdbx_seq_one_letter_code
_entity_poly.pdbx_strand_id
1 'polypeptide(L)' 'MGGQRSIPEDRETMIQMHHVHLPKLADHGFVRWDREAGTVTRGPQFDDIRPLLTVLIENRDDLPGGTVVDSPPS' A
#
# COMPACT_ATOMS: atom_id res chain seq x y z
N MET A 1 12.42 31.79 -5.68
CA MET A 1 12.12 31.02 -4.45
C MET A 1 10.61 30.97 -4.25
N GLY A 2 9.93 30.06 -4.93
CA GLY A 2 8.52 29.77 -4.71
C GLY A 2 8.42 28.31 -4.28
N GLY A 3 8.00 28.07 -3.04
CA GLY A 3 7.90 26.73 -2.49
C GLY A 3 6.84 25.93 -3.24
N GLN A 4 7.28 24.95 -4.03
CA GLN A 4 6.44 23.86 -4.46
C GLN A 4 6.13 23.03 -3.21
N ARG A 5 5.07 23.38 -2.48
CA ARG A 5 4.43 22.42 -1.59
C ARG A 5 3.71 21.44 -2.49
N SER A 6 4.38 20.35 -2.85
CA SER A 6 3.75 19.16 -3.43
C SER A 6 2.52 18.82 -2.59
N ILE A 7 1.32 19.04 -3.13
CA ILE A 7 0.10 18.52 -2.52
C ILE A 7 0.24 16.99 -2.60
N PRO A 8 0.07 16.27 -1.49
CA PRO A 8 0.77 15.01 -1.28
C PRO A 8 0.18 13.89 -2.13
N GLU A 9 1.05 13.11 -2.75
CA GLU A 9 0.79 11.79 -3.34
C GLU A 9 0.06 10.84 -2.35
N ASP A 10 0.04 11.22 -1.07
CA ASP A 10 -0.65 10.54 0.03
C ASP A 10 -2.17 10.55 -0.10
N ARG A 11 -2.84 11.60 -0.62
CA ARG A 11 -4.32 11.64 -0.55
C ARG A 11 -4.99 10.60 -1.44
N GLU A 12 -4.54 10.49 -2.68
CA GLU A 12 -5.07 9.48 -3.60
C GLU A 12 -4.71 8.07 -3.14
N THR A 13 -3.46 7.87 -2.70
CA THR A 13 -2.99 6.61 -2.09
C THR A 13 -3.83 6.22 -0.87
N MET A 14 -4.16 7.17 0.01
CA MET A 14 -4.99 6.94 1.19
C MET A 14 -6.43 6.57 0.83
N ILE A 15 -7.00 7.21 -0.20
CA ILE A 15 -8.32 6.85 -0.71
C ILE A 15 -8.30 5.42 -1.28
N GLN A 16 -7.28 5.07 -2.06
CA GLN A 16 -7.14 3.72 -2.61
C GLN A 16 -6.93 2.67 -1.49
N MET A 17 -6.11 2.98 -0.48
CA MET A 17 -5.94 2.11 0.69
C MET A 17 -7.28 1.86 1.40
N HIS A 18 -8.04 2.93 1.67
CA HIS A 18 -9.31 2.84 2.39
C HIS A 18 -10.42 2.14 1.59
N HIS A 19 -10.51 2.39 0.28
CA HIS A 19 -11.65 1.91 -0.52
C HIS A 19 -11.35 0.64 -1.33
N VAL A 20 -10.08 0.31 -1.58
CA VAL A 20 -9.69 -0.78 -2.47
C VAL A 20 -8.83 -1.82 -1.74
N HIS A 21 -7.71 -1.43 -1.16
CA HIS A 21 -6.71 -2.40 -0.70
C HIS A 21 -7.04 -2.99 0.68
N LEU A 22 -7.29 -2.16 1.68
CA LEU A 22 -7.60 -2.63 3.04
C LEU A 22 -8.88 -3.47 3.12
N PRO A 23 -10.00 -3.12 2.45
CA PRO A 23 -11.16 -4.00 2.39
C PRO A 23 -10.81 -5.39 1.85
N LYS A 24 -10.11 -5.46 0.71
CA LYS A 24 -9.76 -6.73 0.08
C LYS A 24 -8.85 -7.57 0.96
N LEU A 25 -7.83 -6.97 1.59
CA LEU A 25 -6.94 -7.68 2.49
C LEU A 25 -7.67 -8.20 3.74
N ALA A 26 -8.68 -7.45 4.22
CA ALA A 26 -9.51 -7.87 5.34
C ALA A 26 -10.47 -9.02 4.96
N ASP A 27 -11.06 -8.96 3.76
CA ASP A 27 -11.94 -10.01 3.23
C ASP A 27 -11.21 -11.35 3.09
N HIS A 28 -9.92 -11.33 2.75
CA HIS A 28 -9.06 -12.53 2.67
C HIS A 28 -8.43 -12.92 4.02
N GLY A 29 -8.80 -12.25 5.12
CA GLY A 29 -8.31 -12.58 6.46
C GLY A 29 -6.82 -12.29 6.71
N PHE A 30 -6.14 -11.61 5.78
CA PHE A 30 -4.73 -11.26 5.93
C PHE A 30 -4.53 -10.13 6.94
N VAL A 31 -5.46 -9.17 6.99
CA VAL A 31 -5.46 -8.09 7.99
C VAL A 31 -6.80 -8.03 8.71
N ARG A 32 -6.79 -7.46 9.91
CA ARG A 32 -7.99 -6.94 10.56
C ARG A 32 -7.92 -5.43 10.50
N TRP A 33 -8.89 -4.83 9.81
CA TRP A 33 -8.94 -3.40 9.64
C TRP A 33 -10.14 -2.83 10.40
N ASP A 34 -9.84 -1.93 11.33
CA ASP A 34 -10.83 -1.11 12.02
C ASP A 34 -10.93 0.24 11.31
N ARG A 35 -12.07 0.47 10.63
CA ARG A 35 -12.31 1.68 9.86
C ARG A 35 -12.56 2.90 10.75
N GLU A 36 -13.16 2.69 11.92
CA GLU A 36 -13.51 3.78 12.84
C GLU A 36 -12.27 4.24 13.61
N ALA A 37 -11.46 3.29 14.09
CA ALA A 37 -10.20 3.59 14.76
C ALA A 37 -9.06 3.92 13.77
N GLY A 38 -9.23 3.61 12.49
CA GLY A 38 -8.20 3.78 11.46
C GLY A 38 -6.97 2.88 11.69
N THR A 39 -7.15 1.72 12.32
CA THR A 39 -6.05 0.82 12.69
C THR A 39 -6.07 -0.46 11.87
N VAL A 40 -4.88 -0.93 11.47
CA VAL A 40 -4.69 -2.17 10.73
C VAL A 40 -3.82 -3.10 11.57
N THR A 41 -4.32 -4.31 11.81
CA THR A 41 -3.61 -5.35 12.56
C THR A 41 -3.52 -6.63 11.74
N ARG A 42 -2.65 -7.57 12.14
CA ARG A 42 -2.53 -8.86 11.45
C ARG A 42 -3.82 -9.66 11.61
N GLY A 43 -4.30 -10.19 10.50
CA GLY A 43 -5.44 -11.10 10.48
C GLY A 43 -5.03 -12.54 10.72
N PRO A 44 -6.00 -13.45 10.90
CA PRO A 44 -5.74 -14.86 11.19
C PRO A 44 -4.95 -15.58 10.08
N GLN A 45 -5.03 -15.12 8.83
CA GLN A 45 -4.35 -15.72 7.67
C GLN A 45 -3.05 -14.98 7.30
N PHE A 46 -2.58 -14.05 8.15
CA PHE A 46 -1.39 -13.26 7.84
C PHE A 46 -0.14 -14.13 7.61
N ASP A 47 0.02 -15.21 8.37
CA ASP A 47 1.19 -16.08 8.25
C ASP A 47 1.26 -16.81 6.90
N ASP A 48 0.15 -16.98 6.19
CA ASP A 48 0.12 -17.62 4.86
C ASP A 48 0.86 -16.76 3.81
N ILE A 49 0.77 -15.44 3.93
CA ILE A 49 1.43 -14.48 3.02
C ILE A 49 2.76 -13.96 3.55
N ARG A 50 3.11 -14.28 4.81
CA ARG A 50 4.33 -13.80 5.46
C ARG A 50 5.62 -14.13 4.68
N PRO A 51 5.82 -15.34 4.13
CA PRO A 51 7.03 -15.64 3.36
C PRO A 51 7.17 -14.74 2.13
N LEU A 52 6.06 -14.48 1.42
CA LEU A 52 6.06 -13.57 0.27
C LEU A 52 6.37 -12.13 0.71
N LEU A 53 5.77 -11.66 1.79
CA LEU A 53 6.05 -10.32 2.33
C LEU A 53 7.51 -10.17 2.73
N THR A 54 8.11 -11.19 3.34
CA THR A 54 9.54 -11.21 3.69
C THR A 54 10.42 -11.01 2.46
N VAL A 55 10.18 -11.79 1.39
CA VAL A 55 10.91 -11.66 0.13
C VAL A 55 10.75 -10.27 -0.48
N LEU A 56 9.54 -9.71 -0.48
CA LEU A 56 9.30 -8.36 -1.03
C LEU A 56 10.01 -7.26 -0.23
N ILE A 57 10.10 -7.40 1.10
CA ILE A 57 10.79 -6.44 1.97
C ILE A 57 12.31 -6.56 1.81
N GLU A 58 12.83 -7.78 1.75
CA GLU A 58 14.26 -8.05 1.59
C GLU A 58 14.78 -7.58 0.23
N ASN A 59 13.96 -7.64 -0.81
CA ASN A 59 14.32 -7.23 -2.17
C ASN A 59 13.78 -5.83 -2.54
N ARG A 60 13.40 -5.00 -1.57
CA ARG A 60 12.71 -3.72 -1.82
C ARG A 60 13.46 -2.80 -2.79
N ASP A 61 14.79 -2.84 -2.77
CA ASP A 61 15.67 -2.03 -3.63
C ASP A 61 15.89 -2.63 -5.03
N ASP A 62 15.47 -3.89 -5.24
CA ASP A 62 15.66 -4.67 -6.46
C ASP A 62 14.32 -5.08 -7.11
N LEU A 63 13.21 -4.50 -6.65
CA LEU A 63 11.88 -4.74 -7.23
C LEU A 63 11.78 -4.08 -8.62
N PRO A 64 11.52 -4.85 -9.70
CA PRO A 64 11.23 -4.26 -11.00
C PRO A 64 9.82 -3.63 -10.96
N GLY A 65 9.74 -2.33 -10.69
CA GLY A 65 8.45 -1.62 -10.70
C GLY A 65 8.35 -0.32 -9.90
N GLY A 66 9.45 0.26 -9.44
CA GLY A 66 9.45 1.54 -8.70
C GLY A 66 9.14 2.79 -9.52
N THR A 67 8.78 2.67 -10.80
CA THR A 67 8.35 3.81 -11.62
C THR A 67 6.97 3.52 -12.18
N VAL A 68 5.94 4.18 -11.65
CA VAL A 68 4.75 4.49 -12.44
C VAL A 68 5.24 5.32 -13.63
N VAL A 69 5.45 4.66 -14.77
CA VAL A 69 5.77 5.33 -16.03
C VAL A 69 4.51 5.99 -16.57
N ASP A 70 4.10 7.10 -15.95
CA ASP A 70 3.37 8.13 -16.69
C ASP A 70 4.40 9.02 -17.37
N SER A 71 4.87 8.59 -18.54
CA SER A 71 5.53 9.49 -19.49
C SER A 71 4.46 10.02 -20.45
N PRO A 72 4.28 11.35 -20.58
CA PRO A 72 3.46 11.89 -21.66
C PRO A 72 4.22 11.75 -22.99
N PRO A 73 3.53 11.48 -24.12
CA PRO A 73 4.18 11.45 -25.43
C PRO A 73 4.60 12.87 -25.84
N SER A 74 5.73 12.92 -26.55
CA SER A 74 6.42 14.13 -27.03
C SER A 74 5.58 15.05 -27.91
#